data_AF-F8DNS8-F1
#
_entry.id   AF-F8DNS8-F1
#
_cell.length_a   1.000
_cell.length_b   1.000
_cell.length_c   1.000
_cell.angle_alpha   90.00
_cell.angle_beta   90.00
_cell.angle_gamma   90.00
#
_symmetry.space_group_name_H-M   'P 1'
#
loop_
_entity.id
_entity.type
_entity.pdbx_description
1 polymer ?
#
loop_
_entity_poly.entity_id
_entity_poly.type
_entity_poly.pdbx_seq_one_letter_code
_entity_poly.pdbx_strand_id
1 'polypeptide(L)'
;MIKYLQQYIDDPWTLRLIRKFLTSGVLDHGLFAKSEKGTPQGGPLSPILANIYLNELDKELTRRGHHFVRYADDCNIYVKSQRAGERVMRSITQFLEKRLKVKVNPDKTKVGSPLRLKFLGFSLGVDHNGAYARPAKQSQQRVKKALRLLTKRNRGISLTRMFEEIHRKMRGWLQYYSIGKLTDFIQRLDKWLRARIRQYIWKQWKKLKTKVTNL
;
A
#
# COMPACT_ATOMS: atom_id res chain seq x y z
N MET A 1 24.53 -9.53 0.83
CA MET A 1 24.01 -8.93 2.08
C MET A 1 25.11 -8.73 3.12
N ILE A 2 25.70 -9.78 3.69
CA ILE A 2 26.78 -9.64 4.70
C ILE A 2 27.96 -8.77 4.22
N LYS A 3 28.39 -8.92 2.96
CA LYS A 3 29.43 -8.06 2.36
C LYS A 3 29.11 -6.57 2.39
N TYR A 4 27.83 -6.20 2.31
CA TYR A 4 27.41 -4.80 2.39
C TYR A 4 27.37 -4.31 3.85
N LEU A 5 26.96 -5.19 4.78
CA LEU A 5 26.98 -4.86 6.21
C LEU A 5 28.40 -4.68 6.74
N GLN A 6 29.37 -5.44 6.23
CA GLN A 6 30.79 -5.29 6.54
C GLN A 6 31.37 -3.92 6.19
N GLN A 7 30.70 -3.11 5.36
CA GLN A 7 31.15 -1.74 5.08
C GLN A 7 30.80 -0.76 6.20
N TYR A 8 29.91 -1.15 7.11
CA TYR A 8 29.34 -0.28 8.15
C TYR A 8 29.45 -0.88 9.56
N ILE A 9 29.71 -2.18 9.67
CA ILE A 9 29.83 -2.91 10.94
C ILE A 9 31.16 -3.64 10.93
N ASP A 10 32.08 -3.19 11.78
CA ASP A 10 33.40 -3.80 11.93
C ASP A 10 33.39 -4.99 12.90
N ASP A 11 32.41 -5.07 13.81
CA ASP A 11 32.32 -6.14 14.81
C ASP A 11 31.99 -7.52 14.17
N PRO A 12 32.93 -8.50 14.24
CA PRO A 12 32.72 -9.82 13.66
C PRO A 12 31.61 -10.63 14.34
N TRP A 13 31.35 -10.40 15.63
CA TRP A 13 30.35 -11.16 16.40
C TRP A 13 28.93 -10.80 15.97
N THR A 14 28.66 -9.50 15.84
CA THR A 14 27.38 -8.98 15.33
C THR A 14 27.11 -9.50 13.91
N LEU A 15 28.11 -9.45 13.03
CA LEU A 15 27.97 -9.99 11.67
C LEU A 15 27.69 -11.50 11.66
N ARG A 16 28.32 -12.26 12.56
CA ARG A 16 28.09 -13.70 12.70
C ARG A 16 26.69 -13.99 13.25
N LEU A 17 26.20 -13.17 14.17
CA LEU A 17 24.84 -13.27 14.70
C LEU A 17 23.79 -12.97 13.62
N ILE A 18 23.95 -11.86 12.90
CA ILE A 18 23.07 -11.50 11.78
C ILE A 18 23.07 -12.61 10.72
N ARG A 19 24.25 -13.17 10.40
CA ARG A 19 24.35 -14.31 9.49
C ARG A 19 23.56 -15.51 9.99
N LYS A 20 23.67 -15.85 11.28
CA LYS A 20 22.87 -16.93 11.89
C LYS A 20 21.37 -16.67 11.76
N PHE A 21 20.90 -15.45 12.00
CA PHE A 21 19.49 -15.06 11.81
C PHE A 21 19.02 -15.12 10.36
N LEU A 22 19.91 -14.86 9.40
CA LEU A 22 19.59 -14.96 7.97
C LEU A 22 19.55 -16.41 7.49
N THR A 23 20.38 -17.27 8.06
CA THR A 23 20.48 -18.69 7.70
C THR A 23 19.56 -19.59 8.53
N SER A 24 18.96 -19.07 9.60
CA SER A 24 17.99 -19.83 10.39
C SER A 24 16.83 -20.19 9.46
N GLY A 25 16.60 -21.49 9.30
CA GLY A 25 15.59 -22.03 8.40
C GLY A 25 14.19 -21.50 8.69
N VAL A 26 13.29 -21.71 7.73
CA VAL A 26 11.86 -21.45 7.94
C VAL A 26 11.20 -22.78 8.25
N LEU A 27 10.38 -22.81 9.28
CA LEU A 27 9.48 -23.93 9.54
C LEU A 27 8.27 -23.74 8.63
N ASP A 28 8.22 -24.49 7.54
CA ASP A 28 7.09 -24.48 6.61
C ASP A 28 6.33 -25.80 6.74
N HIS A 29 5.04 -25.72 7.10
CA HIS A 29 4.16 -26.88 7.30
C HIS A 29 4.75 -28.04 8.14
N GLY A 30 5.54 -27.74 9.18
CA GLY A 30 6.12 -28.74 10.08
C GLY A 30 7.43 -29.38 9.60
N LEU A 31 7.93 -28.99 8.42
CA LEU A 31 9.23 -29.40 7.91
C LEU A 31 10.24 -28.25 7.99
N PHE A 32 11.46 -28.57 8.46
CA PHE A 32 12.53 -27.59 8.58
C PHE A 32 13.20 -27.39 7.22
N ALA A 33 12.89 -26.29 6.55
CA ALA A 33 13.54 -25.92 5.29
C ALA A 33 14.72 -24.98 5.59
N LYS A 34 15.95 -25.37 5.19
CA LYS A 34 17.09 -24.45 5.21
C LYS A 34 16.80 -23.27 4.28
N SER A 35 16.84 -22.05 4.81
CA SER A 35 16.73 -20.84 3.99
C SER A 35 18.05 -20.59 3.26
N GLU A 36 18.17 -21.10 2.04
CA GLU A 36 19.31 -20.78 1.17
C GLU A 36 19.22 -19.36 0.58
N LYS A 37 18.01 -18.81 0.46
CA LYS A 37 17.75 -17.45 -0.04
C LYS A 37 16.55 -16.83 0.68
N GLY A 38 16.73 -15.63 1.22
CA GLY A 38 15.68 -14.86 1.87
C GLY A 38 16.02 -14.50 3.31
N THR A 39 15.24 -13.58 3.88
CA THR A 39 15.22 -13.33 5.33
C THR A 39 13.94 -13.97 5.88
N PRO A 40 13.93 -14.52 7.12
CA PRO A 40 12.70 -15.05 7.71
C PRO A 40 11.62 -13.96 7.72
N GLN A 41 10.47 -14.22 7.09
CA GLN A 41 9.35 -13.30 7.11
C GLN A 41 8.80 -13.22 8.54
N GLY A 42 8.87 -12.04 9.16
CA GLY A 42 8.40 -11.80 10.53
C GLY A 42 9.50 -11.54 11.56
N GLY A 43 10.78 -11.68 11.20
CA GLY A 43 11.87 -11.24 12.05
C GLY A 43 11.89 -9.70 12.19
N PRO A 44 12.02 -9.12 13.40
CA PRO A 44 12.11 -7.66 13.58
C PRO A 44 13.24 -7.00 12.79
N LEU A 45 14.30 -7.75 12.49
CA LEU A 45 15.47 -7.29 11.72
C LEU A 45 15.25 -7.31 10.20
N SER A 46 14.33 -8.13 9.70
CA SER A 46 14.14 -8.34 8.25
C SER A 46 13.81 -7.06 7.48
N PRO A 47 12.95 -6.13 7.98
CA PRO A 47 12.67 -4.87 7.29
C PRO A 47 13.90 -3.96 7.17
N ILE A 48 14.76 -3.92 8.20
CA ILE A 48 15.97 -3.11 8.21
C ILE A 48 16.99 -3.70 7.23
N LEU A 49 17.20 -5.00 7.27
CA LEU A 49 18.13 -5.70 6.37
C LEU A 49 17.72 -5.55 4.90
N ALA A 50 16.42 -5.60 4.60
CA ALA A 50 15.90 -5.34 3.26
C ALA A 50 16.21 -3.91 2.79
N ASN A 51 16.04 -2.91 3.66
CA ASN A 51 16.35 -1.52 3.31
C ASN A 51 17.85 -1.28 3.12
N ILE A 52 18.71 -1.85 3.96
CA ILE A 52 20.17 -1.76 3.79
C ILE A 52 20.58 -2.39 2.46
N TYR A 53 19.99 -3.54 2.12
CA TYR A 53 20.28 -4.22 0.88
C TYR A 53 19.86 -3.42 -0.36
N LEU A 54 18.68 -2.79 -0.31
CA LEU A 54 18.14 -1.97 -1.40
C LEU A 54 18.75 -0.56 -1.45
N ASN A 55 19.52 -0.14 -0.45
CA ASN A 55 20.23 1.14 -0.49
C ASN A 55 21.22 1.23 -1.67
N GLU A 56 21.76 0.11 -2.14
CA GLU A 56 22.61 0.08 -3.33
C GLU A 56 21.84 0.46 -4.62
N LEU A 57 20.55 0.14 -4.68
CA LEU A 57 19.68 0.62 -5.75
C LEU A 57 19.49 2.14 -5.65
N ASP A 58 19.28 2.66 -4.44
CA ASP A 58 19.08 4.09 -4.20
C ASP A 58 20.33 4.89 -4.59
N LYS A 59 21.53 4.40 -4.22
CA LYS A 59 22.82 4.98 -4.63
C LYS A 59 22.97 5.00 -6.14
N GLU A 60 22.64 3.89 -6.82
CA GLU A 60 22.76 3.81 -8.27
C GLU A 60 21.78 4.73 -9.01
N LEU A 61 20.54 4.86 -8.52
CA LEU A 61 19.56 5.79 -9.07
C LEU A 61 19.97 7.24 -8.87
N THR A 62 20.50 7.56 -7.69
CA THR A 62 21.02 8.89 -7.35
C THR A 62 22.23 9.25 -8.22
N ARG A 63 23.18 8.32 -8.39
CA ARG A 63 24.36 8.49 -9.26
C ARG A 63 23.98 8.77 -10.72
N ARG A 64 22.85 8.21 -11.18
CA ARG A 64 22.30 8.43 -12.52
C ARG A 64 21.46 9.72 -12.65
N GLY A 65 21.25 10.45 -11.55
CA GLY A 65 20.45 11.68 -11.53
C GLY A 65 18.95 11.43 -11.75
N HIS A 66 18.44 10.26 -11.37
CA HIS A 66 17.01 9.96 -11.50
C HIS A 66 16.22 10.47 -10.28
N HIS A 67 15.02 11.00 -10.53
CA HIS A 67 14.05 11.27 -9.48
C HIS A 67 13.24 10.00 -9.19
N PHE A 68 13.28 9.52 -7.95
CA PHE A 68 12.59 8.29 -7.57
C PHE A 68 12.04 8.38 -6.15
N VAL A 69 11.07 7.51 -5.86
CA VAL A 69 10.50 7.31 -4.53
C VAL A 69 10.45 5.82 -4.27
N ARG A 70 11.07 5.38 -3.18
CA ARG A 70 11.06 3.97 -2.74
C ARG A 70 10.37 3.85 -1.39
N TYR A 71 9.51 2.84 -1.26
CA TYR A 71 8.90 2.44 -0.01
C TYR A 71 9.00 0.91 0.12
N ALA A 72 9.87 0.46 1.04
CA ALA A 72 10.25 -0.94 1.14
C ALA A 72 10.72 -1.51 -0.23
N ASP A 73 9.98 -2.47 -0.78
CA ASP A 73 10.22 -3.12 -2.07
C ASP A 73 9.59 -2.38 -3.27
N ASP A 74 8.56 -1.56 -3.04
CA ASP A 74 7.91 -0.78 -4.09
C ASP A 74 8.73 0.48 -4.42
N CYS A 75 9.24 0.58 -5.65
CA CYS A 75 10.03 1.72 -6.12
C CYS A 75 9.44 2.31 -7.42
N ASN A 76 9.26 3.63 -7.44
CA ASN A 76 8.84 4.39 -8.61
C ASN A 76 9.97 5.29 -9.10
N ILE A 77 10.24 5.28 -10.40
CA ILE A 77 11.20 6.17 -11.04
C ILE A 77 10.44 7.08 -12.01
N TYR A 78 10.63 8.39 -11.86
CA TYR A 78 9.93 9.40 -12.65
C TYR A 78 10.81 9.88 -13.80
N VAL A 79 10.25 9.85 -15.01
CA VAL A 79 10.95 10.19 -16.26
C VAL A 79 10.05 11.04 -17.16
N LYS A 80 10.66 11.78 -18.09
CA LYS A 80 9.93 12.71 -18.98
C LYS A 80 9.17 12.01 -20.12
N SER A 81 9.57 10.81 -20.54
CA SER A 81 8.95 10.11 -21.67
C SER A 81 8.83 8.61 -21.43
N GLN A 82 7.85 7.98 -22.10
CA GLN A 82 7.65 6.53 -22.02
C GLN A 82 8.87 5.75 -22.51
N ARG A 83 9.49 6.18 -23.63
CA ARG A 83 10.72 5.58 -24.16
C ARG A 83 11.86 5.63 -23.16
N ALA A 84 12.01 6.75 -22.42
CA ALA A 84 12.99 6.84 -21.35
C ALA A 84 12.65 5.88 -20.20
N GLY A 85 11.37 5.72 -19.86
CA GLY A 85 10.90 4.77 -18.85
C GLY A 85 11.24 3.33 -19.19
N GLU A 86 10.97 2.90 -20.42
CA GLU A 86 11.31 1.55 -20.89
C GLU A 86 12.82 1.30 -20.93
N ARG A 87 13.62 2.32 -21.29
CA ARG A 87 15.08 2.25 -21.23
C ARG A 87 15.59 2.09 -19.79
N VAL A 88 15.10 2.92 -18.88
CA VAL A 88 15.48 2.86 -17.45
C VAL A 88 15.04 1.54 -16.84
N MET A 89 13.82 1.09 -17.15
CA MET A 89 13.29 -0.19 -16.67
C MET A 89 14.21 -1.35 -17.03
N ARG A 90 14.58 -1.49 -18.31
CA ARG A 90 15.51 -2.54 -18.75
C ARG A 90 16.86 -2.47 -18.04
N SER A 91 17.41 -1.25 -17.90
CA SER A 91 18.72 -1.05 -17.26
C SER A 91 18.70 -1.37 -15.76
N ILE A 92 17.64 -0.99 -15.05
CA ILE A 92 17.50 -1.25 -13.61
C ILE A 92 17.19 -2.72 -13.35
N THR A 93 16.36 -3.38 -14.17
CA THR A 93 16.15 -4.83 -14.08
C THR A 93 17.47 -5.58 -14.22
N GLN A 94 18.29 -5.23 -15.21
CA GLN A 94 19.61 -5.85 -15.39
C GLN A 94 20.53 -5.60 -14.19
N PHE A 95 20.49 -4.41 -13.59
CA PHE A 95 21.25 -4.11 -12.37
C PHE A 95 20.77 -4.95 -11.18
N LEU A 96 19.45 -5.04 -10.95
CA LEU A 96 18.85 -5.81 -9.87
C LEU A 96 19.17 -7.30 -9.99
N GLU A 97 19.10 -7.86 -11.19
CA GLU A 97 19.36 -9.27 -11.43
C GLU A 97 20.85 -9.61 -11.36
N LYS A 98 21.73 -8.77 -11.93
CA LYS A 98 23.18 -9.07 -11.97
C LYS A 98 23.90 -8.71 -10.68
N ARG A 99 23.65 -7.53 -10.11
CA ARG A 99 24.37 -7.04 -8.92
C ARG A 99 23.71 -7.52 -7.64
N LEU A 100 22.38 -7.37 -7.55
CA LEU A 100 21.62 -7.68 -6.34
C LEU A 100 21.00 -9.09 -6.38
N LYS A 101 21.10 -9.83 -7.50
CA LYS A 101 20.55 -11.19 -7.61
C LYS A 101 19.08 -11.29 -7.17
N VAL A 102 18.31 -10.21 -7.35
CA VAL A 102 16.88 -10.15 -7.05
C VAL A 102 16.10 -10.34 -8.34
N LYS A 103 15.14 -11.27 -8.35
CA LYS A 103 14.21 -11.41 -9.47
C LYS A 103 13.14 -10.33 -9.39
N VAL A 104 12.99 -9.56 -10.47
CA VAL A 104 11.92 -8.58 -10.60
C VAL A 104 10.64 -9.28 -11.07
N ASN A 105 9.49 -8.91 -10.50
CA ASN A 105 8.20 -9.44 -10.94
C ASN A 105 7.70 -8.64 -12.15
N PRO A 106 7.67 -9.22 -13.37
CA PRO A 106 7.28 -8.50 -14.58
C PRO A 106 5.80 -8.09 -14.59
N ASP A 107 4.92 -8.84 -13.90
CA ASP A 107 3.48 -8.54 -13.87
C ASP A 107 3.17 -7.30 -13.02
N LYS A 108 3.97 -7.07 -11.98
CA LYS A 108 3.86 -5.89 -11.11
C LYS A 108 4.56 -4.68 -11.70
N THR A 109 5.58 -4.90 -12.52
CA THR A 109 6.46 -3.85 -13.02
C THR A 109 5.94 -3.28 -14.34
N LYS A 110 5.50 -2.02 -14.34
CA LYS A 110 4.89 -1.39 -15.51
C LYS A 110 5.42 0.01 -15.73
N VAL A 111 5.70 0.33 -16.99
CA VAL A 111 5.90 1.70 -17.44
C VAL A 111 4.53 2.26 -17.80
N GLY A 112 4.16 3.40 -17.22
CA GLY A 112 2.85 3.98 -17.47
C GLY A 112 2.69 5.35 -16.85
N SER A 113 1.55 5.98 -17.13
CA SER A 113 1.26 7.31 -16.61
C SER A 113 1.06 7.27 -15.09
N PRO A 114 1.69 8.19 -14.34
CA PRO A 114 1.49 8.33 -12.89
C PRO A 114 0.03 8.62 -12.51
N LEU A 115 -0.78 9.11 -13.46
CA LEU A 115 -2.20 9.35 -13.28
C LEU A 115 -3.03 8.06 -13.18
N ARG A 116 -2.54 6.98 -13.78
CA ARG A 116 -3.23 5.68 -13.87
C ARG A 116 -2.62 4.65 -12.94
N LEU A 117 -1.32 4.69 -12.74
CA LEU A 117 -0.62 3.78 -11.84
C LEU A 117 -0.96 4.09 -10.38
N LYS A 118 -0.87 3.05 -9.55
CA LYS A 118 -1.12 3.13 -8.11
C LYS A 118 0.19 2.95 -7.36
N PHE A 119 0.39 3.74 -6.31
CA PHE A 119 1.53 3.65 -5.41
C PHE A 119 1.04 3.92 -3.98
N LEU A 120 1.29 2.99 -3.06
CA LEU A 120 0.84 3.06 -1.66
C LEU A 120 -0.66 3.36 -1.50
N GLY A 121 -1.49 2.88 -2.43
CA GLY A 121 -2.93 3.14 -2.42
C GLY A 121 -3.36 4.52 -2.95
N PHE A 122 -2.42 5.35 -3.39
CA PHE A 122 -2.65 6.62 -4.09
C PHE A 122 -2.40 6.49 -5.59
N SER A 123 -2.98 7.40 -6.35
CA SER A 123 -2.63 7.71 -7.73
C SER A 123 -2.38 9.22 -7.80
N LEU A 124 -1.61 9.66 -8.79
CA LEU A 124 -1.44 11.10 -8.98
C LEU A 124 -2.60 11.68 -9.79
N GLY A 125 -2.87 12.95 -9.56
CA GLY A 125 -3.73 13.84 -10.35
C GLY A 125 -2.90 15.05 -10.77
N VAL A 126 -3.34 15.75 -11.80
CA VAL A 126 -2.75 17.02 -12.23
C VAL A 126 -3.88 18.03 -12.31
N ASP A 127 -3.67 19.18 -11.69
CA ASP A 127 -4.50 20.37 -11.86
C ASP A 127 -3.63 21.55 -12.31
N HIS A 128 -4.24 22.73 -12.43
CA HIS A 128 -3.57 23.97 -12.84
C HIS A 128 -2.45 24.40 -11.87
N ASN A 129 -2.50 23.94 -10.61
CA ASN A 129 -1.49 24.24 -9.58
C ASN A 129 -0.42 23.15 -9.45
N GLY A 130 -0.50 22.09 -10.26
CA GLY A 130 0.51 21.04 -10.33
C GLY A 130 -0.04 19.63 -10.04
N ALA A 131 0.86 18.74 -9.61
CA ALA A 131 0.51 17.36 -9.32
C ALA A 131 0.01 17.20 -7.88
N TYR A 132 -1.11 16.51 -7.68
CA TYR A 132 -1.67 16.22 -6.36
C TYR A 132 -1.91 14.72 -6.16
N ALA A 133 -1.82 14.25 -4.91
CA ALA A 133 -2.15 12.87 -4.58
C ALA A 133 -3.66 12.69 -4.44
N ARG A 134 -4.21 11.57 -4.94
CA ARG A 134 -5.60 11.16 -4.74
C ARG A 134 -5.68 9.67 -4.43
N PRO A 135 -6.66 9.19 -3.66
CA PRO A 135 -6.80 7.75 -3.44
C PRO A 135 -7.06 7.02 -4.75
N ALA A 136 -6.40 5.89 -4.95
CA ALA A 136 -6.62 5.04 -6.11
C ALA A 136 -8.08 4.56 -6.19
N LYS A 137 -8.61 4.36 -7.41
CA LYS A 137 -10.00 3.90 -7.62
C LYS A 137 -10.30 2.61 -6.83
N GLN A 138 -9.34 1.68 -6.75
CA GLN A 138 -9.48 0.45 -5.98
C GLN A 138 -9.64 0.72 -4.47
N SER A 139 -8.91 1.69 -3.91
CA SER A 139 -9.04 2.09 -2.50
C SER A 139 -10.40 2.73 -2.21
N GLN A 140 -10.89 3.58 -3.13
CA GLN A 140 -12.24 4.17 -3.06
C GLN A 140 -13.34 3.09 -3.08
N GLN A 141 -13.19 2.09 -3.95
CA GLN A 141 -14.13 0.96 -4.01
C GLN A 141 -14.08 0.10 -2.74
N ARG A 142 -12.88 -0.11 -2.16
CA ARG A 142 -12.72 -0.87 -0.90
C ARG A 142 -13.47 -0.20 0.26
N VAL A 143 -13.33 1.12 0.45
CA VAL A 143 -14.08 1.81 1.52
C VAL A 143 -15.59 1.80 1.25
N LYS A 144 -16.02 2.01 -0.01
CA LYS A 144 -17.44 1.93 -0.37
C LYS A 144 -18.02 0.52 -0.12
N LYS A 145 -17.26 -0.54 -0.42
CA LYS A 145 -17.65 -1.93 -0.14
C LYS A 145 -17.74 -2.18 1.37
N ALA A 146 -16.77 -1.70 2.15
CA ALA A 146 -16.82 -1.82 3.61
C ALA A 146 -18.05 -1.12 4.20
N LEU A 147 -18.31 0.13 3.80
CA LEU A 147 -19.50 0.87 4.24
C LEU A 147 -20.81 0.21 3.80
N ARG A 148 -20.84 -0.40 2.60
CA ARG A 148 -21.99 -1.18 2.14
C ARG A 148 -22.30 -2.37 3.04
N LEU A 149 -21.26 -3.05 3.54
CA LEU A 149 -21.40 -4.16 4.48
C LEU A 149 -21.87 -3.67 5.86
N LEU A 150 -21.32 -2.56 6.35
CA LEU A 150 -21.72 -1.97 7.64
C LEU A 150 -23.18 -1.50 7.61
N THR A 151 -23.64 -0.97 6.49
CA THR A 151 -25.02 -0.50 6.26
C THR A 151 -25.90 -1.55 5.59
N LYS A 152 -25.65 -2.85 5.82
CA LYS A 152 -26.49 -3.92 5.28
C LYS A 152 -27.85 -3.92 5.99
N ARG A 153 -28.93 -4.02 5.22
CA ARG A 153 -30.33 -3.88 5.67
C ARG A 153 -30.84 -5.02 6.57
N ASN A 154 -30.06 -6.04 6.88
CA ASN A 154 -30.47 -7.21 7.65
C ASN A 154 -29.58 -7.47 8.88
N ARG A 155 -28.91 -6.43 9.40
CA ARG A 155 -28.01 -6.57 10.56
C ARG A 155 -28.72 -6.61 11.91
N GLY A 156 -29.92 -6.04 12.02
CA GLY A 156 -30.67 -6.04 13.30
C GLY A 156 -30.00 -5.25 14.43
N ILE A 157 -29.10 -4.30 14.11
CA ILE A 157 -28.38 -3.49 15.10
C ILE A 157 -29.04 -2.12 15.31
N SER A 158 -28.77 -1.48 16.45
CA SER A 158 -29.18 -0.10 16.71
C SER A 158 -28.48 0.89 15.77
N LEU A 159 -29.12 2.03 15.52
CA LEU A 159 -28.54 3.09 14.70
C LEU A 159 -27.26 3.66 15.33
N THR A 160 -27.24 3.84 16.64
CA THR A 160 -26.06 4.32 17.39
C THR A 160 -24.84 3.43 17.14
N ARG A 161 -25.00 2.11 17.30
CA ARG A 161 -23.92 1.14 17.04
C ARG A 161 -23.48 1.15 15.58
N MET A 162 -24.41 1.31 14.64
CA MET A 162 -24.06 1.46 13.22
C MET A 162 -23.21 2.70 12.96
N PHE A 163 -23.58 3.84 13.56
CA PHE A 163 -22.82 5.08 13.43
C PHE A 163 -21.43 4.99 14.04
N GLU A 164 -21.28 4.35 15.19
CA GLU A 164 -19.97 4.10 15.82
C GLU A 164 -19.05 3.27 14.91
N GLU A 165 -19.56 2.18 14.33
CA GLU A 165 -18.80 1.34 13.42
C GLU A 165 -18.38 2.09 12.14
N ILE A 166 -19.29 2.89 11.58
CA ILE A 166 -19.00 3.77 10.44
C ILE A 166 -17.93 4.79 10.80
N HIS A 167 -18.07 5.46 11.95
CA HIS A 167 -17.14 6.48 12.42
C HIS A 167 -15.74 5.88 12.60
N ARG A 168 -15.61 4.76 13.33
CA ARG A 168 -14.31 4.08 13.52
C ARG A 168 -13.65 3.73 12.19
N LYS A 169 -14.42 3.21 11.23
CA LYS A 169 -13.89 2.86 9.91
C LYS A 169 -13.46 4.08 9.10
N MET A 170 -14.29 5.12 9.09
CA MET A 170 -14.02 6.36 8.36
C MET A 170 -12.85 7.13 8.96
N ARG A 171 -12.72 7.17 10.28
CA ARG A 171 -11.61 7.84 10.97
C ARG A 171 -10.26 7.31 10.52
N GLY A 172 -10.06 5.99 10.57
CA GLY A 172 -8.80 5.38 10.12
C GLY A 172 -8.54 5.58 8.63
N TRP A 173 -9.60 5.57 7.80
CA TRP A 173 -9.47 5.80 6.38
C TRP A 173 -9.10 7.26 6.06
N LEU A 174 -9.77 8.22 6.70
CA LEU A 174 -9.48 9.65 6.54
C LEU A 174 -8.09 9.98 7.05
N GLN A 175 -7.64 9.42 8.18
CA GLN A 175 -6.29 9.66 8.70
C GLN A 175 -5.23 9.33 7.65
N TYR A 176 -5.33 8.17 7.02
CA TYR A 176 -4.36 7.73 6.02
C TYR A 176 -4.46 8.53 4.71
N TYR A 177 -5.67 8.80 4.22
CA TYR A 177 -5.86 9.44 2.91
C TYR A 177 -5.93 10.98 2.97
N SER A 178 -5.92 11.58 4.16
CA SER A 178 -6.01 13.05 4.40
C SER A 178 -4.97 13.87 3.63
N ILE A 179 -3.83 13.26 3.33
CA ILE A 179 -2.73 13.84 2.54
C ILE A 179 -3.17 14.18 1.10
N GLY A 180 -4.20 13.52 0.57
CA GLY A 180 -4.65 13.68 -0.81
C GLY A 180 -5.91 14.54 -0.97
N LYS A 181 -6.14 15.02 -2.21
CA LYS A 181 -7.37 15.72 -2.58
C LYS A 181 -8.54 14.75 -2.58
N LEU A 182 -9.42 14.92 -1.60
CA LEU A 182 -10.49 13.99 -1.25
C LEU A 182 -11.90 14.57 -1.35
N THR A 183 -12.02 15.90 -1.44
CA THR A 183 -13.26 16.64 -1.21
C THR A 183 -14.42 16.10 -2.05
N ASP A 184 -14.24 15.99 -3.38
CA ASP A 184 -15.29 15.53 -4.29
C ASP A 184 -15.66 14.06 -4.07
N PHE A 185 -14.71 13.24 -3.63
CA PHE A 185 -14.97 11.85 -3.32
C PHE A 185 -15.78 11.73 -2.02
N ILE A 186 -15.40 12.47 -0.98
CA ILE A 186 -16.08 12.47 0.31
C ILE A 186 -17.51 13.00 0.19
N GLN A 187 -17.72 14.10 -0.54
CA GLN A 187 -19.07 14.63 -0.77
C GLN A 187 -19.98 13.60 -1.46
N ARG A 188 -19.49 12.91 -2.50
CA ARG A 188 -20.25 11.86 -3.17
C ARG A 188 -20.48 10.64 -2.27
N LEU A 189 -19.47 10.27 -1.49
CA LEU A 189 -19.57 9.15 -0.56
C LEU A 189 -20.58 9.43 0.54
N ASP A 190 -20.60 10.65 1.09
CA ASP A 190 -21.53 11.10 2.12
C ASP A 190 -22.98 11.08 1.60
N LYS A 191 -23.24 11.68 0.43
CA LYS A 191 -24.58 11.63 -0.22
C LYS A 191 -25.07 10.19 -0.37
N TRP A 192 -24.20 9.31 -0.86
CA TRP A 192 -24.52 7.88 -1.02
C TRP A 192 -24.74 7.17 0.32
N LEU A 193 -23.92 7.46 1.34
CA LEU A 193 -24.02 6.84 2.65
C LEU A 193 -25.31 7.25 3.37
N ARG A 194 -25.67 8.54 3.34
CA ARG A 194 -26.94 9.05 3.88
C ARG A 194 -28.15 8.36 3.25
N ALA A 195 -28.14 8.18 1.92
CA ALA A 195 -29.20 7.46 1.22
C ALA A 195 -29.34 6.02 1.73
N ARG A 196 -28.23 5.32 2.01
CA ARG A 196 -28.25 3.96 2.57
C ARG A 196 -28.76 3.91 3.99
N ILE A 197 -28.37 4.86 4.83
CA ILE A 197 -28.84 4.95 6.22
C ILE A 197 -30.35 5.19 6.23
N ARG A 198 -30.87 6.10 5.39
CA ARG A 198 -32.33 6.29 5.22
C ARG A 198 -33.03 4.99 4.80
N GLN A 199 -32.46 4.24 3.87
CA GLN A 199 -33.01 2.94 3.46
C GLN A 199 -32.99 1.89 4.59
N TYR A 200 -32.00 1.96 5.49
CA TYR A 200 -31.95 1.09 6.67
C TYR A 200 -33.06 1.45 7.66
N ILE A 201 -33.21 2.74 7.98
CA ILE A 201 -34.26 3.28 8.86
C ILE A 201 -35.64 2.94 8.32
N TRP A 202 -35.88 3.19 7.02
CA TRP A 202 -37.15 2.88 6.36
C TRP A 202 -37.53 1.40 6.44
N LYS A 203 -36.55 0.50 6.44
CA LYS A 203 -36.80 -0.94 6.61
C LYS A 203 -37.06 -1.33 8.06
N GLN A 204 -36.49 -0.61 9.03
CA GLN A 204 -36.79 -0.82 10.45
C GLN A 204 -38.24 -0.44 10.76
N TRP A 205 -38.78 0.60 10.12
CA TRP A 205 -40.19 0.93 10.21
C TRP A 205 -41.04 -0.11 9.47
N LYS A 206 -41.54 -1.12 10.19
CA LYS A 206 -42.36 -2.18 9.60
C LYS A 206 -43.79 -1.74 9.30
N LYS A 207 -44.37 -0.81 10.07
CA LYS A 207 -45.78 -0.37 9.93
C LYS A 207 -45.88 0.87 9.05
N LEU A 208 -46.94 0.98 8.24
CA LEU A 208 -47.23 2.18 7.43
C LEU A 208 -47.41 3.43 8.30
N LYS A 209 -48.16 3.32 9.41
CA LYS A 209 -48.35 4.42 10.37
C LYS A 209 -47.02 5.01 10.87
N THR A 210 -46.07 4.15 11.28
CA THR A 210 -44.74 4.59 11.72
C THR A 210 -43.89 5.22 10.62
N LYS A 211 -44.16 4.93 9.35
CA LYS A 211 -43.45 5.57 8.23
C LYS A 211 -43.97 6.98 7.97
N VAL A 212 -45.29 7.16 8.01
CA VAL A 212 -45.95 8.46 7.79
C VAL A 212 -45.65 9.43 8.94
N THR A 213 -45.59 8.96 10.18
CA THR A 213 -45.31 9.82 11.34
C THR A 213 -43.86 10.31 11.43
N ASN A 214 -42.90 9.57 10.84
CA ASN A 214 -41.46 9.90 10.91
C ASN A 214 -40.91 10.42 9.57
N LEU A 215 -41.79 10.75 8.62
CA LEU A 215 -41.46 11.25 7.28
C LEU A 215 -41.17 12.74 7.29
#